data_AF-A0A842KZ48-F1
#
_entry.id   AF-A0A842KZ48-F1
#
_cell.length_a   1.000
_cell.length_b   1.000
_cell.length_c   1.000
_cell.angle_alpha   90.00
_cell.angle_beta   90.00
_cell.angle_gamma   90.00
#
_symmetry.space_group_name_H-M   'P 1'
#
loop_
_entity.id
_entity.type
_entity.pdbx_description
1 polymer ?
#
loop_
_entity_poly.entity_id
_entity_poly.type
_entity_poly.pdbx_seq_one_letter_code
_entity_poly.pdbx_strand_id
1 'polypeptide(L)'
;MVNTPTKMMAALLEAEWKPRPGYRTNDVEEKTHRTYFGGRVWYRPKVKIVEDYPVPKIGSKEVLVKVKACGICGSDLHMIETDKDGYMLYPGLTRLPVVIGHEFSGQVVEVGSEVK
;
A
#
# COMPACT_ATOMS: atom_id res chain seq x y z
N MET A 1 -23.54 -23.17 -1.75
CA MET A 1 -22.15 -22.70 -1.55
C MET A 1 -22.02 -21.36 -2.24
N VAL A 2 -21.78 -20.28 -1.50
CA VAL A 2 -21.54 -18.97 -2.12
C VAL A 2 -20.12 -19.00 -2.67
N ASN A 3 -19.96 -18.78 -3.97
CA ASN A 3 -18.66 -18.77 -4.63
C ASN A 3 -17.89 -17.51 -4.19
N THR A 4 -17.03 -17.62 -3.18
CA THR A 4 -16.22 -16.49 -2.72
C THR A 4 -15.15 -16.19 -3.78
N PRO A 5 -15.08 -14.96 -4.32
CA PRO A 5 -14.05 -14.60 -5.29
C PRO A 5 -12.65 -14.86 -4.72
N THR A 6 -11.76 -15.45 -5.51
CA THR A 6 -10.35 -15.68 -5.13
C THR A 6 -9.43 -14.55 -5.58
N LYS A 7 -9.95 -13.67 -6.44
CA LYS A 7 -9.26 -12.52 -7.04
C LYS A 7 -10.06 -11.24 -6.82
N MET A 8 -9.35 -10.12 -6.71
CA MET A 8 -9.90 -8.78 -6.55
C MET A 8 -9.09 -7.77 -7.37
N MET A 9 -9.72 -6.63 -7.66
CA MET A 9 -9.02 -5.48 -8.23
C MET A 9 -8.29 -4.72 -7.11
N ALA A 10 -7.07 -4.25 -7.37
CA ALA A 10 -6.27 -3.46 -6.43
C ALA A 10 -5.54 -2.30 -7.12
N ALA A 11 -5.49 -1.15 -6.46
CA ALA A 11 -4.60 -0.05 -6.83
C ALA A 11 -3.25 -0.26 -6.15
N LEU A 12 -2.28 -0.80 -6.89
CA LEU A 12 -0.94 -1.11 -6.39
C LEU A 12 0.02 0.03 -6.70
N LEU A 13 0.53 0.68 -5.65
CA LEU A 13 1.61 1.65 -5.75
C LEU A 13 2.97 0.93 -5.73
N GLU A 14 3.80 1.23 -6.72
CA GLU A 14 5.18 0.78 -6.82
C GLU A 14 6.10 1.98 -7.06
N ALA A 15 7.34 1.90 -6.58
CA ALA A 15 8.41 2.84 -6.92
C ALA A 15 9.76 2.12 -6.84
N GLU A 16 10.79 2.73 -7.42
CA GLU A 16 12.16 2.23 -7.34
C GLU A 16 12.77 2.59 -5.98
N TRP A 17 13.37 1.61 -5.29
CA TRP A 17 14.19 1.85 -4.10
C TRP A 17 15.49 2.53 -4.53
N LYS A 18 15.57 3.85 -4.40
CA LYS A 18 16.72 4.63 -4.86
C LYS A 18 17.04 5.77 -3.90
N PRO A 19 17.60 5.49 -2.70
CA PRO A 19 18.04 6.52 -1.76
C PRO A 19 18.73 7.72 -2.42
N ARG A 20 18.32 8.93 -2.06
CA ARG A 20 18.97 10.16 -2.55
C ARG A 20 20.44 10.18 -2.15
N PRO A 21 21.31 10.85 -2.94
CA PRO A 21 22.68 11.11 -2.51
C PRO A 21 22.74 11.71 -1.10
N GLY A 22 23.58 11.13 -0.24
CA GLY A 22 23.76 11.55 1.16
C GLY A 22 22.72 11.02 2.15
N TYR A 23 21.64 10.35 1.71
CA TYR A 23 20.77 9.61 2.60
C TYR A 23 21.45 8.31 3.03
N ARG A 24 21.55 8.08 4.34
CA ARG A 24 22.12 6.84 4.91
C ARG A 24 20.99 5.96 5.37
N THR A 25 20.73 4.91 4.60
CA THR A 25 19.84 3.83 4.99
C THR A 25 20.41 3.04 6.16
N ASN A 26 19.53 2.43 6.94
CA ASN A 26 19.92 1.44 7.94
C ASN A 26 19.59 0.00 7.48
N ASP A 27 20.08 -1.00 8.22
CA ASP A 27 19.84 -2.41 7.95
C ASP A 27 18.37 -2.80 7.77
N VAL A 28 17.46 -2.18 8.54
CA VAL A 28 16.04 -2.50 8.45
C VAL A 28 15.47 -1.96 7.15
N GLU A 29 15.83 -0.73 6.78
CA GLU A 29 15.44 -0.12 5.51
C GLU A 29 15.87 -0.97 4.32
N GLU A 30 17.15 -1.35 4.26
CA GLU A 30 17.67 -2.17 3.16
C GLU A 30 17.04 -3.56 3.10
N LYS A 31 16.80 -4.21 4.25
CA LYS A 31 16.23 -5.56 4.28
C LYS A 31 14.74 -5.60 3.96
N THR A 32 14.00 -4.54 4.31
CA THR A 32 12.52 -4.58 4.27
C THR A 32 11.91 -3.67 3.22
N HIS A 33 12.73 -2.77 2.65
CA HIS A 33 12.30 -1.61 1.89
C HIS A 33 11.20 -0.81 2.59
N ARG A 34 11.28 -0.70 3.92
CA ARG A 34 10.40 0.14 4.73
C ARG A 34 11.22 1.30 5.28
N THR A 35 10.86 2.52 4.90
CA THR A 35 11.51 3.75 5.35
C THR A 35 10.52 4.69 6.03
N TYR A 36 10.98 5.46 7.02
CA TYR A 36 10.21 6.57 7.60
C TYR A 36 10.31 7.86 6.77
N PHE A 37 11.14 7.87 5.71
CA PHE A 37 11.47 9.05 4.91
C PHE A 37 11.20 8.81 3.42
N GLY A 38 9.95 8.52 3.05
CA GLY A 38 9.56 8.12 1.69
C GLY A 38 10.14 8.99 0.57
N GLY A 39 9.99 10.31 0.67
CA GLY A 39 10.52 11.25 -0.32
C GLY A 39 12.05 11.38 -0.40
N ARG A 40 12.79 10.70 0.49
CA ARG A 40 14.26 10.55 0.43
C ARG A 40 14.70 9.28 -0.29
N VAL A 41 13.78 8.36 -0.60
CA VAL A 41 14.12 7.02 -1.08
C VAL A 41 13.39 6.64 -2.36
N TRP A 42 12.07 6.84 -2.43
CA TRP A 42 11.28 6.31 -3.53
C TRP A 42 11.36 7.17 -4.78
N TYR A 43 11.79 6.55 -5.87
CA TYR A 43 11.97 7.18 -7.18
C TYR A 43 10.94 6.67 -8.18
N ARG A 44 10.35 7.58 -8.96
CA ARG A 44 9.34 7.30 -9.99
C ARG A 44 8.18 6.43 -9.50
N PRO A 45 7.43 6.86 -8.47
CA PRO A 45 6.22 6.16 -8.06
C PRO A 45 5.20 6.09 -9.20
N LYS A 46 4.48 4.98 -9.26
CA LYS A 46 3.38 4.76 -10.20
C LYS A 46 2.32 3.86 -9.58
N VAL A 47 1.06 4.12 -9.90
CA VAL A 47 -0.05 3.24 -9.55
C VAL A 47 -0.36 2.34 -10.73
N LYS A 48 -0.50 1.04 -10.46
CA LYS A 48 -1.06 0.06 -11.38
C LYS A 48 -2.42 -0.38 -10.86
N ILE A 49 -3.40 -0.45 -11.76
CA ILE A 49 -4.64 -1.17 -11.48
C ILE A 49 -4.40 -2.63 -11.83
N VAL A 50 -4.33 -3.48 -10.80
CA VAL A 50 -4.16 -4.92 -10.93
C VAL A 50 -5.54 -5.56 -10.82
N GLU A 51 -6.03 -6.16 -11.89
CA GLU A 51 -7.39 -6.73 -11.93
C GLU A 51 -7.52 -8.06 -11.18
N ASP A 52 -6.40 -8.77 -11.00
CA ASP A 52 -6.38 -10.16 -10.56
C ASP A 52 -5.52 -10.39 -9.30
N TYR A 53 -5.54 -9.41 -8.40
CA TYR A 53 -4.84 -9.47 -7.11
C TYR A 53 -5.48 -10.52 -6.18
N PRO A 54 -4.70 -11.33 -5.44
CA PRO A 54 -5.26 -12.36 -4.57
C PRO A 54 -6.07 -11.76 -3.42
N VAL A 55 -7.25 -12.33 -3.16
CA VAL A 55 -8.01 -12.00 -1.94
C VAL A 55 -7.21 -12.49 -0.72
N PRO A 56 -6.99 -11.65 0.31
CA PRO A 56 -6.21 -12.04 1.47
C PRO A 56 -6.95 -13.10 2.30
N LYS A 57 -6.18 -14.01 2.89
CA LYS A 57 -6.68 -14.94 3.92
C LYS A 57 -6.56 -14.25 5.27
N ILE A 58 -7.58 -14.37 6.11
CA ILE A 58 -7.60 -13.76 7.44
C ILE A 58 -7.07 -14.72 8.51
N GLY A 59 -6.42 -14.16 9.54
CA GLY A 59 -6.12 -14.86 10.78
C GLY A 59 -7.32 -14.90 11.75
N SER A 60 -7.13 -15.54 12.91
CA SER A 60 -8.21 -15.72 13.90
C SER A 60 -8.74 -14.43 14.51
N LYS A 61 -7.95 -13.35 14.49
CA LYS A 61 -8.28 -12.03 15.08
C LYS A 61 -8.59 -10.95 14.04
N GLU A 62 -8.74 -11.32 12.79
CA GLU A 62 -8.92 -10.40 11.67
C GLU A 62 -10.34 -10.52 11.09
N VAL A 63 -10.74 -9.53 10.30
CA VAL A 63 -11.96 -9.57 9.50
C VAL A 63 -11.61 -9.29 8.04
N LEU A 64 -12.33 -9.93 7.13
CA LEU A 64 -12.24 -9.61 5.70
C LEU A 64 -13.34 -8.63 5.35
N VAL A 65 -12.95 -7.45 4.85
CA VAL A 65 -13.91 -6.43 4.41
C VAL A 65 -13.95 -6.38 2.89
N LYS A 66 -15.13 -6.62 2.31
CA LYS A 66 -15.42 -6.29 0.92
C LYS A 66 -15.64 -4.78 0.82
N VAL A 67 -14.58 -4.07 0.45
CA VAL A 67 -14.59 -2.61 0.25
C VAL A 67 -15.65 -2.24 -0.79
N LYS A 68 -16.47 -1.23 -0.45
CA LYS A 68 -17.54 -0.68 -1.30
C LYS A 68 -17.17 0.70 -1.83
N ALA A 69 -16.50 1.50 -1.02
CA ALA A 69 -15.97 2.81 -1.38
C ALA A 69 -14.68 3.07 -0.60
N CYS A 70 -13.77 3.84 -1.20
CA CYS A 70 -12.55 4.32 -0.58
C CYS A 70 -12.31 5.77 -1.02
N GLY A 71 -12.18 6.68 -0.07
CA GLY A 71 -11.76 8.06 -0.30
C GLY A 71 -10.31 8.13 -0.77
N ILE A 72 -9.98 9.20 -1.49
CA ILE A 72 -8.61 9.53 -1.88
C ILE A 72 -8.10 10.61 -0.94
N CYS A 73 -7.08 10.29 -0.16
CA CYS A 73 -6.42 11.24 0.72
C CYS A 73 -5.39 12.07 -0.04
N GLY A 74 -5.06 13.26 0.45
CA GLY A 74 -3.93 14.04 -0.07
C GLY A 74 -2.59 13.30 0.04
N SER A 75 -2.43 12.40 1.02
CA SER A 75 -1.24 11.55 1.13
C SER A 75 -1.13 10.52 0.01
N ASP A 76 -2.25 9.96 -0.46
CA ASP A 76 -2.26 9.05 -1.60
C ASP A 76 -1.76 9.78 -2.86
N LEU A 77 -2.15 11.05 -3.04
CA LEU A 77 -1.65 11.90 -4.13
C LEU A 77 -0.16 12.20 -3.97
N HIS A 78 0.29 12.66 -2.79
CA HIS A 78 1.71 12.95 -2.54
C HIS A 78 2.61 11.70 -2.67
N MET A 79 2.08 10.50 -2.50
CA MET A 79 2.82 9.25 -2.74
C MET A 79 3.08 8.98 -4.23
N ILE A 80 2.31 9.61 -5.13
CA ILE A 80 2.40 9.45 -6.59
C ILE A 80 3.09 10.66 -7.23
N GLU A 81 2.86 11.85 -6.69
CA GLU A 81 3.51 13.07 -7.14
C GLU A 81 5.01 13.03 -6.87
N THR A 82 5.76 13.70 -7.74
CA THR A 82 7.22 13.77 -7.65
C THR A 82 7.71 15.21 -7.63
N ASP A 83 8.87 15.41 -6.99
CA ASP A 83 9.67 16.59 -7.25
C ASP A 83 10.26 16.58 -8.67
N LYS A 84 11.00 17.65 -9.01
CA LYS A 84 11.69 17.80 -10.30
C LYS A 84 12.70 16.69 -10.59
N ASP A 85 13.22 16.04 -9.56
CA ASP A 85 14.23 15.01 -9.65
C ASP A 85 13.61 13.60 -9.70
N GLY A 86 12.27 13.50 -9.76
CA GLY A 86 11.50 12.27 -9.90
C GLY A 86 11.26 11.50 -8.60
N TYR A 87 11.47 12.13 -7.45
CA TYR A 87 11.29 11.51 -6.14
C TYR A 87 9.92 11.82 -5.54
N MET A 88 9.31 10.83 -4.89
CA MET A 88 8.04 10.94 -4.19
C MET A 88 7.97 12.20 -3.29
N LEU A 89 6.83 12.90 -3.28
CA LEU A 89 6.62 14.06 -2.40
C LEU A 89 6.24 13.66 -0.96
N TYR A 90 5.54 12.55 -0.77
CA TYR A 90 5.14 12.08 0.54
C TYR A 90 6.37 11.77 1.42
N PRO A 91 6.56 12.47 2.56
CA PRO A 91 7.81 12.40 3.31
C PRO A 91 7.82 11.24 4.32
N GLY A 92 6.69 10.58 4.55
CA GLY A 92 6.49 9.72 5.72
C GLY A 92 6.82 8.24 5.52
N LEU A 93 6.30 7.45 6.46
CA LEU A 93 6.43 6.00 6.48
C LEU A 93 5.85 5.36 5.21
N THR A 94 6.67 4.60 4.52
CA THR A 94 6.30 3.88 3.30
C THR A 94 7.05 2.55 3.19
N ARG A 95 6.37 1.56 2.63
CA ARG A 95 6.95 0.28 2.21
C ARG A 95 6.31 -0.11 0.90
N LEU A 96 7.07 -0.17 -0.18
CA LEU A 96 6.54 -0.47 -1.51
C LEU A 96 7.06 -1.83 -2.02
N PRO A 97 6.27 -2.55 -2.83
CA PRO A 97 4.95 -2.18 -3.33
C PRO A 97 3.82 -2.31 -2.27
N VAL A 98 2.74 -1.53 -2.42
CA VAL A 98 1.60 -1.56 -1.49
C VAL A 98 0.26 -1.27 -2.17
N VAL A 99 -0.81 -1.92 -1.73
CA VAL A 99 -2.18 -1.54 -2.11
C VAL A 99 -2.57 -0.30 -1.33
N ILE A 100 -2.84 0.81 -2.02
CA ILE A 100 -3.14 2.11 -1.42
C ILE A 100 -4.65 2.29 -1.13
N GLY A 101 -4.99 3.35 -0.39
CA GLY A 101 -6.35 3.66 0.04
C GLY A 101 -6.61 3.23 1.49
N HIS A 102 -6.80 4.21 2.36
CA HIS A 102 -6.99 4.00 3.81
C HIS A 102 -8.25 4.67 4.36
N GLU A 103 -9.07 5.29 3.50
CA GLU A 103 -10.32 5.98 3.85
C GLU A 103 -11.52 5.17 3.35
N PHE A 104 -11.63 3.90 3.75
CA PHE A 104 -12.60 2.98 3.16
C PHE A 104 -13.80 2.66 4.05
N SER A 105 -14.88 2.24 3.39
CA SER A 105 -16.03 1.57 4.01
C SER A 105 -16.47 0.38 3.17
N GLY A 106 -17.09 -0.61 3.81
CA GLY A 106 -17.48 -1.84 3.15
C GLY A 106 -18.26 -2.78 4.05
N GLN A 107 -18.41 -4.02 3.57
CA GLN A 107 -19.13 -5.08 4.29
C GLN A 107 -18.14 -6.12 4.80
N VAL A 108 -18.27 -6.52 6.06
CA VAL A 108 -17.56 -7.69 6.60
C VAL A 108 -18.11 -8.95 5.93
N VAL A 109 -17.24 -9.73 5.29
CA VAL A 109 -17.59 -10.95 4.54
C VAL A 109 -16.97 -12.22 5.10
N GLU A 110 -15.97 -12.09 5.97
CA GLU A 110 -15.37 -13.19 6.74
C GLU A 110 -14.92 -12.65 8.10
N VAL A 111 -15.01 -13.47 9.14
CA VAL A 111 -14.69 -13.10 10.52
C VAL A 111 -13.86 -14.21 11.14
N GLY A 112 -12.70 -13.84 11.71
CA GLY A 112 -11.83 -14.78 12.42
C GLY A 112 -12.48 -15.30 13.71
N SER A 113 -12.13 -16.53 14.10
CA SER A 113 -12.76 -17.24 15.22
C SER A 113 -12.61 -16.59 16.60
N GLU A 114 -11.67 -15.67 16.76
CA GLU A 114 -11.40 -14.94 18.01
C GLU A 114 -11.94 -13.50 18.01
N VAL A 115 -12.62 -13.07 16.94
CA VAL A 115 -13.27 -11.75 16.86
C VAL A 115 -14.59 -11.80 17.65
N LYS A 116 -14.83 -10.80 18.51
CA LYS A 116 -15.99 -10.69 19.40
C LYS A 116 -16.78 -9.42 19.15
#